data_AF-A0A355SYK1-F1
#
_entry.id   AF-A0A355SYK1-F1
#
_cell.length_a   1.000
_cell.length_b   1.000
_cell.length_c   1.000
_cell.angle_alpha   90.00
_cell.angle_beta   90.00
_cell.angle_gamma   90.00
#
_symmetry.space_group_name_H-M   'P 1'
#
loop_
_entity.id
_entity.type
_entity.pdbx_description
1 polymer ?
#
loop_
_entity_poly.entity_id
_entity_poly.type
_entity_poly.pdbx_seq_one_letter_code
_entity_poly.pdbx_strand_id
1 'polypeptide(L)'
;MTMVVVFLTFYLLYLGQSLLLPLVIAGVVAYLINILTHAICMLRFGGLSLPRPLALIFAITVILASTTLLIELITVNITSVIKVAPEYQQNLEGLIYKSYGLFGIEEAPNIQEILDE
;
A
#
# COMPACT_ATOMS: atom_id res chain seq x y z
N MET A 1 5.64 -41.22 -5.67
CA MET A 1 4.88 -40.70 -6.83
C MET A 1 4.28 -39.32 -6.56
N THR A 2 3.47 -39.15 -5.51
CA THR A 2 2.88 -37.84 -5.14
C THR A 2 3.91 -36.75 -4.89
N MET A 3 4.98 -37.04 -4.15
CA MET A 3 6.05 -36.08 -3.86
C MET A 3 6.77 -35.56 -5.11
N VAL A 4 6.93 -36.42 -6.13
CA VAL A 4 7.53 -36.05 -7.43
C VAL A 4 6.60 -35.12 -8.20
N VAL A 5 5.30 -35.41 -8.22
CA VAL A 5 4.29 -34.55 -8.87
C VAL A 5 4.24 -33.18 -8.22
N VAL A 6 4.25 -33.11 -6.88
CA VAL A 6 4.28 -31.85 -6.13
C VAL A 6 5.52 -31.04 -6.50
N PHE A 7 6.71 -31.67 -6.45
CA PHE A 7 7.97 -30.98 -6.75
C PHE A 7 8.00 -30.44 -8.18
N LEU A 8 7.56 -31.25 -9.15
CA LEU A 8 7.52 -30.87 -10.57
C LEU A 8 6.52 -29.73 -10.82
N THR A 9 5.37 -29.75 -10.12
CA THR A 9 4.38 -28.67 -10.19
C THR A 9 4.96 -27.36 -9.69
N PHE A 10 5.55 -27.33 -8.49
CA PHE A 10 6.16 -26.11 -7.95
C PHE A 10 7.33 -25.62 -8.81
N TYR A 11 8.15 -26.53 -9.33
CA TYR A 11 9.25 -26.19 -10.23
C TYR A 11 8.75 -25.54 -11.53
N LEU A 12 7.69 -26.10 -12.13
CA LEU A 12 7.07 -25.55 -13.34
C LEU A 12 6.37 -24.21 -13.08
N LEU A 13 5.72 -24.05 -11.93
CA LEU A 13 5.12 -22.78 -11.50
C LEU A 13 6.19 -21.71 -11.28
N TYR A 14 7.30 -22.06 -10.66
CA TYR A 14 8.42 -21.14 -10.45
C TYR A 14 9.01 -20.67 -11.79
N LEU A 15 9.24 -21.59 -12.72
CA LEU A 15 9.77 -21.26 -14.05
C LEU A 15 8.76 -20.47 -14.90
N GLY A 16 7.49 -20.84 -14.81
CA GLY A 16 6.38 -20.21 -15.53
C GLY A 16 5.87 -18.92 -14.90
N GLN A 17 6.32 -18.55 -13.69
CA GLN A 17 5.85 -17.37 -12.96
C GLN A 17 5.97 -16.08 -13.79
N SER A 18 7.05 -15.97 -14.57
CA SER A 18 7.30 -14.81 -15.45
C SER A 18 6.23 -14.62 -16.53
N LEU A 19 5.51 -15.68 -16.91
CA LEU A 19 4.40 -15.65 -17.86
C LEU A 19 3.04 -15.60 -17.14
N LEU A 20 2.89 -16.37 -16.06
CA LEU A 20 1.65 -16.45 -15.30
C LEU A 20 1.31 -15.13 -14.61
N LEU A 21 2.30 -14.45 -14.03
CA LEU A 21 2.08 -13.22 -13.26
C LEU A 21 1.54 -12.08 -14.13
N PRO A 22 2.11 -11.75 -15.31
CA PRO A 22 1.52 -10.77 -16.22
C PRO A 22 0.10 -11.14 -16.68
N LEU A 23 -0.16 -12.42 -16.97
CA LEU A 23 -1.47 -12.89 -17.41
C LEU A 23 -2.54 -12.71 -16.32
N VAL A 24 -2.21 -13.08 -15.08
CA VAL A 24 -3.11 -12.93 -13.94
C VAL A 24 -3.37 -11.45 -13.67
N ILE A 25 -2.33 -10.61 -13.67
CA ILE A 25 -2.48 -9.16 -13.47
C ILE A 25 -3.36 -8.56 -14.57
N ALA A 26 -3.11 -8.90 -15.84
CA ALA A 26 -3.94 -8.44 -16.95
C ALA A 26 -5.40 -8.85 -16.79
N GLY A 27 -5.66 -10.10 -16.39
CA GLY A 27 -7.00 -10.61 -16.12
C GLY A 27 -7.70 -9.86 -14.98
N VAL A 28 -7.01 -9.65 -13.87
CA VAL A 28 -7.53 -8.90 -12.71
C VAL A 28 -7.84 -7.45 -13.09
N VAL A 29 -6.92 -6.76 -13.78
CA VAL A 29 -7.11 -5.37 -14.22
C VAL A 29 -8.28 -5.28 -15.20
N ALA A 30 -8.34 -6.16 -16.20
CA ALA A 30 -9.43 -6.18 -17.17
C ALA A 30 -10.79 -6.44 -16.50
N TYR A 31 -10.83 -7.37 -15.53
CA TYR A 31 -12.03 -7.68 -14.77
C TYR A 31 -12.49 -6.48 -13.93
N LEU A 32 -11.56 -5.80 -13.26
CA LEU A 32 -11.83 -4.62 -12.46
C LEU A 32 -12.36 -3.46 -13.32
N ILE A 33 -11.75 -3.21 -14.48
CA ILE A 33 -12.25 -2.22 -15.46
C ILE A 33 -13.68 -2.58 -15.87
N ASN A 34 -13.97 -3.86 -16.14
CA ASN A 34 -15.30 -4.27 -16.56
C ASN A 34 -16.35 -4.08 -15.45
N ILE A 35 -16.03 -4.45 -14.20
CA ILE A 35 -16.92 -4.21 -13.04
C ILE A 35 -17.22 -2.72 -12.90
N LEU A 36 -16.19 -1.87 -12.92
CA LEU A 36 -16.38 -0.43 -12.78
C LEU A 36 -17.20 0.14 -13.93
N THR A 37 -16.88 -0.25 -15.17
CA THR A 37 -17.64 0.15 -16.36
C THR A 37 -19.12 -0.22 -16.20
N HIS A 38 -19.43 -1.42 -15.73
CA HIS A 38 -20.81 -1.84 -15.47
C HIS A 38 -21.47 -1.04 -14.34
N ALA A 39 -20.75 -0.79 -13.24
CA ALA A 39 -21.25 0.04 -12.13
C ALA A 39 -21.56 1.47 -12.58
N ILE A 40 -20.69 2.07 -13.40
CA ILE A 40 -20.87 3.40 -13.99
C ILE A 40 -22.07 3.42 -14.93
N CYS A 41 -22.22 2.41 -15.80
CA CYS A 41 -23.38 2.29 -16.68
C CYS A 41 -24.70 2.10 -15.90
N MET A 42 -24.65 1.46 -14.72
CA MET A 42 -25.81 1.27 -13.85
C MET A 42 -26.20 2.55 -13.12
N LEU A 43 -25.25 3.46 -12.85
CA LEU A 43 -25.54 4.81 -12.38
C LEU A 43 -26.24 5.61 -13.48
N ARG A 44 -27.57 5.70 -13.38
CA ARG A 44 -28.38 6.57 -14.22
C ARG A 44 -28.27 8.02 -13.73
N PHE A 45 -27.43 8.82 -14.38
CA PHE A 45 -27.44 10.27 -14.21
C PHE A 45 -28.58 10.88 -15.03
N GLY A 46 -29.66 11.29 -14.37
CA GLY A 46 -30.76 12.03 -15.01
C GLY A 46 -31.57 11.23 -16.05
N GLY A 47 -31.58 9.90 -15.97
CA GLY A 47 -32.35 9.03 -16.86
C GLY A 47 -31.64 8.62 -18.15
N LEU A 48 -30.48 9.20 -18.48
CA LEU A 48 -29.61 8.74 -19.58
C LEU A 48 -28.56 7.75 -19.04
N SER A 49 -28.43 6.60 -19.70
CA SER A 49 -27.33 5.67 -19.46
C SER A 49 -26.10 6.11 -20.25
N LEU A 50 -24.94 6.15 -19.60
CA LEU A 50 -23.68 6.49 -20.26
C LEU A 50 -23.31 5.40 -21.28
N PRO A 51 -22.92 5.76 -22.52
CA PRO A 51 -22.53 4.76 -23.51
C PRO A 51 -21.23 4.06 -23.07
N ARG A 52 -21.18 2.74 -23.28
CA ARG A 52 -20.10 1.85 -22.81
C ARG A 52 -18.66 2.34 -23.06
N PRO A 53 -18.28 2.90 -24.22
CA PRO A 53 -16.90 3.37 -24.42
C PRO A 53 -16.53 4.56 -23.52
N LEU A 54 -17.47 5.47 -23.25
CA LEU A 54 -17.23 6.58 -22.31
C LEU A 54 -17.10 6.06 -20.87
N ALA A 55 -17.93 5.10 -20.48
CA ALA A 55 -17.84 4.45 -19.18
C ALA A 55 -16.51 3.71 -18.98
N LEU A 56 -15.96 3.10 -20.04
CA LEU A 56 -14.65 2.44 -20.00
C LEU A 56 -13.51 3.44 -19.78
N ILE A 57 -13.49 4.54 -20.53
CA ILE A 57 -12.49 5.61 -20.34
C ILE A 57 -12.59 6.16 -18.91
N PHE A 58 -13.81 6.42 -18.45
CA PHE A 58 -14.04 6.89 -17.08
C PHE A 58 -13.57 5.89 -16.03
N ALA A 59 -13.84 4.58 -16.21
CA ALA A 59 -13.37 3.54 -15.31
C ALA A 59 -11.83 3.53 -15.21
N ILE A 60 -11.12 3.62 -16.33
CA ILE A 60 -9.65 3.69 -16.36
C ILE A 60 -9.17 4.95 -15.61
N THR A 61 -9.77 6.11 -15.89
CA THR A 61 -9.43 7.36 -15.20
C THR A 61 -9.63 7.25 -13.70
N VAL A 62 -10.73 6.65 -13.24
CA VAL A 62 -11.01 6.45 -11.81
C VAL A 62 -9.99 5.52 -11.16
N ILE A 63 -9.61 4.42 -11.82
CA ILE A 63 -8.59 3.49 -11.31
C ILE A 63 -7.25 4.23 -11.13
N LEU A 64 -6.80 4.95 -12.16
CA LEU A 64 -5.53 5.69 -12.11
C LEU A 64 -5.57 6.79 -11.06
N ALA A 65 -6.63 7.61 -11.05
CA ALA A 65 -6.79 8.69 -10.08
C ALA A 65 -6.83 8.17 -8.63
N SER A 66 -7.60 7.10 -8.36
CA SER A 66 -7.65 6.50 -7.03
C SER A 66 -6.29 5.97 -6.57
N THR A 67 -5.53 5.34 -7.47
CA THR A 67 -4.18 4.85 -7.16
C THR A 67 -3.23 6.00 -6.83
N THR A 68 -3.25 7.07 -7.62
CA THR A 68 -2.44 8.27 -7.36
C THR A 68 -2.81 8.93 -6.04
N LEU A 69 -4.11 9.10 -5.77
CA LEU A 69 -4.59 9.68 -4.51
C LEU A 69 -4.16 8.85 -3.29
N LEU A 70 -4.18 7.52 -3.40
CA LEU A 70 -3.70 6.65 -2.32
C LEU A 70 -2.20 6.83 -2.06
N ILE A 71 -1.38 6.89 -3.13
CA ILE A 71 0.05 7.15 -3.00
C ILE A 71 0.29 8.50 -2.33
N GLU A 72 -0.38 9.55 -2.81
CA GLU A 72 -0.24 10.90 -2.27
C GLU A 72 -0.68 10.97 -0.81
N LEU A 73 -1.80 10.34 -0.45
CA LEU A 73 -2.28 10.26 0.93
C LEU A 73 -1.22 9.62 1.83
N ILE A 74 -0.64 8.49 1.41
CA ILE A 74 0.42 7.82 2.17
C ILE A 74 1.64 8.74 2.32
N THR A 75 2.10 9.35 1.22
CA THR A 75 3.25 10.25 1.21
C THR A 75 3.06 11.46 2.13
N VAL A 76 1.88 12.09 2.09
CA VAL A 76 1.55 13.24 2.95
C VAL A 76 1.50 12.82 4.42
N ASN A 77 0.90 11.66 4.73
CA ASN A 77 0.87 11.14 6.10
C ASN A 77 2.29 10.88 6.63
N ILE A 78 3.14 10.21 5.84
CA ILE A 78 4.54 9.94 6.21
C ILE A 78 5.29 11.25 6.44
N THR A 79 5.17 12.21 5.52
CA THR A 79 5.83 13.51 5.64
C THR A 79 5.36 14.27 6.88
N SER A 80 4.07 14.18 7.20
CA SER A 80 3.50 14.77 8.41
C SER A 80 4.11 14.14 9.66
N VAL A 81 4.22 12.80 9.71
CA VAL A 81 4.81 12.09 10.86
C VAL A 81 6.29 12.44 11.01
N ILE A 82 7.06 12.51 9.92
CA ILE A 82 8.48 12.89 9.97
C ILE A 82 8.66 14.31 10.54
N LYS A 83 7.76 15.26 10.22
CA LYS A 83 7.85 16.64 10.73
C LYS A 83 7.69 16.74 12.24
N VAL A 84 6.84 15.90 12.83
CA VAL A 84 6.58 15.89 14.28
C VAL A 84 7.46 14.88 15.02
N ALA A 85 8.20 14.03 14.31
CA ALA A 85 9.12 13.05 14.90
C ALA A 85 10.15 13.66 15.87
N PRO A 86 10.77 14.83 15.60
CA PRO A 86 11.70 15.46 16.53
C PRO A 86 11.03 15.84 17.87
N GLU A 87 9.78 16.30 17.82
CA GLU A 87 9.01 16.64 19.02
C GLU A 87 8.67 15.38 19.83
N TYR A 88 8.30 14.28 19.16
CA TYR A 88 8.13 12.99 19.82
C TYR A 88 9.42 12.50 20.48
N GLN A 89 10.57 12.62 19.78
CA GLN A 89 11.88 12.26 20.33
C GLN A 89 12.19 13.06 21.60
N GLN A 90 12.02 14.38 21.58
CA GLN A 90 12.25 15.24 22.76
C GLN A 90 11.35 14.87 23.95
N ASN A 91 10.06 14.61 23.70
CA ASN A 91 9.14 14.20 24.76
C ASN A 91 9.50 12.82 25.33
N LEU A 92 9.88 11.87 24.47
CA LEU A 92 10.34 10.53 24.87
C LEU A 92 11.63 10.60 25.68
N GLU A 93 12.63 11.36 25.24
CA GLU A 93 13.86 11.62 26.01
C GLU A 93 13.52 12.21 27.39
N GLY A 94 12.64 13.21 27.45
CA GLY A 94 12.19 13.79 28.72
C GLY A 94 11.55 12.77 29.68
N LEU A 95 10.73 11.84 29.15
CA LEU A 95 10.15 10.76 29.94
C LEU A 95 11.22 9.76 30.42
N ILE A 96 12.17 9.42 29.54
CA ILE A 96 13.27 8.52 29.82
C ILE A 96 14.16 9.10 30.92
N TYR A 97 14.63 10.35 30.78
CA TYR A 97 15.43 11.04 31.80
C TYR A 97 14.70 11.14 33.14
N LYS A 98 13.40 11.45 33.13
CA LYS A 98 12.59 11.50 34.35
C LYS A 98 12.48 10.13 35.03
N SER A 99 12.40 9.06 34.25
CA SER A 99 12.37 7.69 34.79
C SER A 99 13.73 7.28 35.38
N TYR A 100 14.84 7.58 34.69
CA TYR A 100 16.20 7.28 35.18
C TYR A 100 16.57 8.07 36.44
N GLY A 101 16.18 9.36 36.51
CA GLY A 101 16.35 10.17 37.72
C GLY A 101 15.58 9.66 38.93
N LEU A 102 14.49 8.92 38.71
CA LEU A 102 13.72 8.26 39.78
C LEU A 102 14.36 6.95 40.25
N PHE A 103 15.19 6.32 39.41
CA PHE A 103 15.92 5.07 39.70
C PHE A 103 17.40 5.28 40.08
N GLY A 104 17.91 6.52 40.09
CA GLY A 104 19.25 6.86 40.60
C GLY A 104 20.41 6.47 39.68
N ILE A 105 20.17 6.40 38.37
CA ILE A 105 21.17 6.05 37.35
C ILE A 105 21.53 7.33 36.58
N GLU A 106 22.80 7.76 36.64
CA GLU A 106 23.25 9.09 36.19
C GLU A 106 23.57 9.19 34.68
N GLU A 107 23.60 8.07 33.95
CA GLU A 107 23.93 8.05 32.52
C GLU A 107 22.82 7.36 31.73
N ALA A 108 21.86 8.15 31.23
CA ALA A 108 20.88 7.67 30.28
C ALA A 108 21.45 7.79 28.85
N PRO A 109 21.45 6.71 28.04
CA PRO A 109 21.95 6.75 26.67
C PRO A 109 21.11 7.66 25.80
N ASN A 110 21.76 8.42 24.91
CA ASN A 110 21.07 9.31 23.98
C ASN A 110 20.39 8.47 22.88
N ILE A 111 19.12 8.75 22.58
CA ILE A 111 18.35 7.99 21.58
C ILE A 111 18.97 8.12 20.18
N GLN A 112 19.63 9.22 19.86
CA GLN A 112 20.34 9.40 18.59
C GLN A 112 21.50 8.41 18.45
N GLU A 113 22.20 8.13 19.54
CA GLU A 113 23.33 7.18 19.59
C GLU A 113 22.88 5.73 19.36
N ILE A 114 21.63 5.40 19.71
CA ILE A 114 21.02 4.06 19.50
C ILE A 114 20.45 3.91 18.07
N LEU A 115 20.02 5.00 17.44
CA LEU A 115 19.44 4.97 16.09
C LEU A 115 20.50 4.99 14.98
N ASP A 116 21.70 5.48 15.29
CA ASP A 116 22.86 5.52 14.39
C ASP A 116 23.69 4.21 14.38
N GLU A 117 23.33 3.22 15.22
CA GLU A 117 23.91 1.85 15.30
C GLU A 117 23.06 0.80 14.56
#